data_AF-A0A4Q4MH93-F1
#
_entry.id   AF-A0A4Q4MH93-F1
#
_cell.length_a   1.000
_cell.length_b   1.000
_cell.length_c   1.000
_cell.angle_alpha   90.00
_cell.angle_beta   90.00
_cell.angle_gamma   90.00
#
_symmetry.space_group_name_H-M   'P 1'
#
loop_
_entity.id
_entity.type
_entity.pdbx_description
1 polymer ?
#
loop_
_entity_poly.entity_id
_entity_poly.type
_entity_poly.pdbx_seq_one_letter_code
_entity_poly.pdbx_strand_id
1 'polypeptide(L)'
;MAPKSRAITAKALQSLLVHIGAPSSGTKAVLQERFQRVIGKPRLPDSQSPWRTLESASKKFRIMSIDMGIKNLAFCEAEVSYPFTNSLDAGMEILRWEKINLTKATHDDIHERSEVTTTEQDTASADEESDPYSVDALSKTAYGLLRNTILTGSPDIILIEKQRWRSGGSSAVQQWTLRVNTLEGMLWAVLQTMNAERLNGGAEALGTGNVYEVFSADPKRVGQYWLTRATRNSPEMDEKTDRSRDGLEAGSGEEGDKSVAKKKPSRTKAEKQAKIALLRSWLTSTPASTASVTRDSIPSIMFSITPGAEATREALCGPLESRKPKKAKRVSTDTLPTQGQLKKLDDITDCFLQAAAWVSWESNRLQLQEVWKRKKGDDETRLELTDEVLLEMVQKIGES
;
A
#
# COMPACT_ATOMS: atom_id res chain seq x y z
N MET A 1 0.27 -41.36 28.50
CA MET A 1 0.85 -40.97 27.19
C MET A 1 0.87 -39.46 27.11
N ALA A 2 2.03 -38.83 26.93
CA ALA A 2 2.10 -37.39 26.71
C ALA A 2 1.36 -37.05 25.40
N PRO A 3 0.57 -35.96 25.34
CA PRO A 3 -0.07 -35.54 24.10
C PRO A 3 1.01 -35.26 23.05
N LYS A 4 0.83 -35.80 21.83
CA LYS A 4 1.71 -35.49 20.69
C LYS A 4 1.73 -33.98 20.49
N SER A 5 2.91 -33.37 20.40
CA SER A 5 3.03 -31.95 20.09
C SER A 5 2.31 -31.67 18.76
N ARG A 6 1.45 -30.63 18.75
CA ARG A 6 0.71 -30.24 17.56
C ARG A 6 1.74 -29.76 16.53
N ALA A 7 1.69 -30.30 15.31
CA ALA A 7 2.57 -29.85 14.23
C ALA A 7 2.02 -28.56 13.59
N ILE A 8 2.91 -27.66 13.15
CA ILE A 8 2.50 -26.46 12.44
C ILE A 8 1.87 -26.83 11.09
N THR A 9 0.78 -26.18 10.72
CA THR A 9 0.09 -26.45 9.44
C THR A 9 0.52 -25.45 8.37
N ALA A 10 0.33 -25.82 7.09
CA ALA A 10 0.55 -24.88 5.99
C ALA A 10 -0.34 -23.64 6.13
N LYS A 11 -1.62 -23.82 6.50
CA LYS A 11 -2.58 -22.71 6.72
C LYS A 11 -2.09 -21.75 7.81
N ALA A 12 -1.56 -22.28 8.92
CA ALA A 12 -0.99 -21.45 9.98
C ALA A 12 0.23 -20.63 9.51
N LEU A 13 1.13 -21.23 8.73
CA LEU A 13 2.26 -20.51 8.13
C LEU A 13 1.80 -19.42 7.13
N GLN A 14 0.79 -19.72 6.31
CA GLN A 14 0.19 -18.74 5.41
C GLN A 14 -0.33 -17.53 6.18
N SER A 15 -1.02 -17.76 7.31
CA SER A 15 -1.52 -16.71 8.16
C SER A 15 -0.40 -15.85 8.76
N LEU A 16 0.66 -16.47 9.29
CA LEU A 16 1.84 -15.73 9.78
C LEU A 16 2.46 -14.86 8.68
N LEU A 17 2.63 -15.40 7.48
CA LEU A 17 3.19 -14.67 6.32
C LEU A 17 2.28 -13.51 5.89
N VAL A 18 0.96 -13.70 5.85
CA VAL A 18 -0.01 -12.63 5.57
C VAL A 18 0.10 -11.54 6.64
N HIS A 19 0.27 -11.90 7.92
CA HIS A 19 0.37 -10.95 9.03
C HIS A 19 1.59 -10.00 8.92
N ILE A 20 2.66 -10.43 8.26
CA ILE A 20 3.89 -9.64 8.08
C ILE A 20 4.11 -9.16 6.64
N GLY A 21 3.07 -9.25 5.80
CA GLY A 21 3.09 -8.78 4.41
C GLY A 21 3.96 -9.60 3.46
N ALA A 22 4.32 -10.82 3.82
CA ALA A 22 5.16 -11.70 3.00
C ALA A 22 4.32 -12.55 2.03
N PRO A 23 4.90 -13.02 0.91
CA PRO A 23 4.21 -13.98 0.03
C PRO A 23 3.74 -15.21 0.80
N SER A 24 2.49 -15.62 0.59
CA SER A 24 1.82 -16.70 1.35
C SER A 24 1.38 -17.89 0.48
N SER A 25 1.88 -18.01 -0.75
CA SER A 25 1.64 -19.17 -1.62
C SER A 25 2.84 -20.14 -1.61
N GLY A 26 2.57 -21.43 -1.88
CA GLY A 26 3.58 -22.49 -1.96
C GLY A 26 3.29 -23.67 -1.04
N THR A 27 4.19 -24.66 -1.06
CA THR A 27 4.15 -25.82 -0.17
C THR A 27 4.49 -25.43 1.28
N LYS A 28 4.17 -26.30 2.25
CA LYS A 28 4.51 -26.06 3.68
C LYS A 28 5.99 -25.71 3.88
N ALA A 29 6.89 -26.46 3.24
CA ALA A 29 8.34 -26.24 3.35
C ALA A 29 8.75 -24.85 2.84
N VAL A 30 8.24 -24.44 1.66
CA VAL A 30 8.51 -23.12 1.08
C VAL A 30 8.00 -21.99 1.97
N LEU A 31 6.82 -22.16 2.58
CA LEU A 31 6.25 -21.16 3.50
C LEU A 31 7.10 -21.04 4.76
N GLN A 32 7.55 -22.16 5.32
CA GLN A 32 8.37 -22.19 6.53
C GLN A 32 9.74 -21.54 6.31
N GLU A 33 10.46 -21.93 5.25
CA GLU A 33 11.75 -21.34 4.88
C GLU A 33 11.62 -19.83 4.64
N ARG A 34 10.55 -19.42 3.92
CA ARG A 34 10.28 -18.00 3.69
C ARG A 34 10.04 -17.26 4.98
N PHE A 35 9.22 -17.80 5.88
CA PHE A 35 8.93 -17.17 7.17
C PHE A 35 10.22 -17.00 8.00
N GLN A 36 11.04 -18.05 8.09
CA GLN A 36 12.35 -18.02 8.76
C GLN A 36 13.26 -16.90 8.22
N ARG A 37 13.30 -16.72 6.90
CA ARG A 37 14.11 -15.68 6.26
C ARG A 37 13.63 -14.26 6.57
N VAL A 38 12.31 -14.04 6.58
CA VAL A 38 11.75 -12.69 6.64
C VAL A 38 11.48 -12.18 8.06
N ILE A 39 11.30 -13.08 9.04
CA ILE A 39 10.94 -12.68 10.41
C ILE A 39 12.08 -11.91 11.10
N GLY A 40 13.34 -12.31 10.85
CA GLY A 40 14.53 -11.69 11.44
C GLY A 40 15.09 -10.50 10.66
N LYS A 41 14.59 -10.23 9.44
CA LYS A 41 15.09 -9.15 8.59
C LYS A 41 14.43 -7.82 8.99
N PRO A 42 15.17 -6.85 9.58
CA PRO A 42 14.61 -5.53 9.87
C PRO A 42 14.22 -4.82 8.57
N ARG A 43 13.10 -4.08 8.62
CA ARG A 43 12.66 -3.21 7.51
C ARG A 43 12.54 -1.74 7.92
N LEU A 44 12.61 -1.47 9.22
CA LEU A 44 12.79 -0.12 9.72
C LEU A 44 14.22 0.33 9.42
N PRO A 45 14.42 1.60 9.04
CA PRO A 45 15.74 2.16 8.80
C PRO A 45 16.67 1.83 9.97
N ASP A 46 17.82 1.23 9.64
CA ASP A 46 18.79 0.83 10.63
C ASP A 46 19.29 2.07 11.38
N SER A 47 19.29 2.01 12.70
CA SER A 47 19.86 3.02 13.60
C SER A 47 21.40 3.04 13.48
N GLN A 48 21.94 3.28 12.29
CA GLN A 48 23.36 3.56 12.04
C GLN A 48 23.72 5.01 12.40
N SER A 49 23.15 5.49 13.50
CA SER A 49 23.56 6.70 14.19
C SER A 49 23.49 6.37 15.70
N PRO A 50 24.37 6.93 16.55
CA PRO A 50 24.63 6.50 17.93
C PRO A 50 23.47 6.80 18.91
N TRP A 51 22.27 6.30 18.60
CA TRP A 51 21.01 6.62 19.27
C TRP A 51 20.38 5.42 19.99
N ARG A 52 21.06 4.27 20.06
CA ARG A 52 20.72 3.22 21.05
C ARG A 52 20.91 3.71 22.49
N THR A 53 21.52 4.87 22.69
CA THR A 53 21.90 5.45 23.98
C THR A 53 21.17 6.74 24.36
N LEU A 54 20.14 7.18 23.63
CA LEU A 54 19.32 8.32 24.06
C LEU A 54 17.92 7.87 24.46
N GLU A 55 17.73 7.74 25.77
CA GLU A 55 16.50 7.33 26.45
C GLU A 55 15.34 8.36 26.36
N SER A 56 15.32 9.28 25.38
CA SER A 56 14.45 10.47 25.45
C SER A 56 13.72 10.93 24.18
N ALA A 57 13.82 10.26 23.03
CA ALA A 57 13.05 10.65 21.83
C ALA A 57 12.27 9.47 21.24
N SER A 58 10.96 9.65 21.01
CA SER A 58 10.12 8.73 20.24
C SER A 58 10.77 8.46 18.87
N LYS A 59 10.97 7.20 18.50
CA LYS A 59 11.50 6.85 17.17
C LYS A 59 10.48 7.27 16.12
N LYS A 60 10.90 8.18 15.24
CA LYS A 60 10.11 8.70 14.13
C LYS A 60 10.78 8.38 12.81
N PHE A 61 10.00 8.06 11.80
CA PHE A 61 10.46 7.91 10.41
C PHE A 61 9.36 8.32 9.44
N ARG A 62 9.72 8.64 8.22
CA ARG A 62 8.80 9.09 7.17
C ARG A 62 8.60 8.01 6.13
N ILE A 63 7.33 7.73 5.85
CA ILE A 63 6.92 6.80 4.80
C ILE A 63 6.25 7.56 3.66
N MET A 64 6.69 7.29 2.44
CA MET A 64 6.05 7.73 1.20
C MET A 64 5.47 6.52 0.49
N SER A 65 4.14 6.46 0.37
CA SER A 65 3.44 5.37 -0.30
C SER A 65 2.85 5.83 -1.62
N ILE A 66 3.24 5.21 -2.72
CA ILE A 66 2.84 5.57 -4.08
C ILE A 66 1.94 4.47 -4.66
N ASP A 67 0.74 4.85 -5.09
CA ASP A 67 -0.11 4.06 -5.97
C ASP A 67 0.15 4.47 -7.44
N MET A 68 0.53 3.49 -8.24
CA MET A 68 1.06 3.69 -9.58
C MET A 68 -0.03 4.03 -10.59
N GLY A 69 0.20 5.11 -11.33
CA GLY A 69 -0.62 5.51 -12.46
C GLY A 69 0.01 6.69 -13.19
N ILE A 70 -0.36 6.93 -14.44
CA ILE A 70 0.14 8.09 -15.18
C ILE A 70 -0.81 9.28 -15.02
N LYS A 71 -2.11 9.03 -15.20
CA LYS A 71 -3.16 10.07 -15.07
C LYS A 71 -3.76 10.18 -13.67
N ASN A 72 -3.43 9.23 -12.83
CA ASN A 72 -4.09 8.99 -11.55
C ASN A 72 -3.10 8.51 -10.48
N LEU A 73 -1.82 8.89 -10.60
CA LEU A 73 -0.84 8.63 -9.54
C LEU A 73 -1.39 9.20 -8.24
N ALA A 74 -1.35 8.43 -7.17
CA ALA A 74 -1.69 8.92 -5.85
C ALA A 74 -0.55 8.62 -4.90
N PHE A 75 -0.32 9.49 -3.92
CA PHE A 75 0.65 9.23 -2.88
C PHE A 75 0.14 9.66 -1.51
N CYS A 76 0.62 8.96 -0.49
CA CYS A 76 0.39 9.26 0.92
C CYS A 76 1.75 9.36 1.61
N GLU A 77 2.07 10.54 2.10
CA GLU A 77 3.23 10.80 2.94
C GLU A 77 2.79 10.87 4.40
N ALA A 78 3.45 10.10 5.26
CA ALA A 78 3.16 10.09 6.68
C ALA A 78 4.43 10.03 7.53
N GLU A 79 4.40 10.70 8.68
CA GLU A 79 5.35 10.49 9.76
C GLU A 79 4.82 9.40 10.69
N VAL A 80 5.61 8.36 10.91
CA VAL A 80 5.26 7.24 11.77
C VAL A 80 6.06 7.34 13.04
N SER A 81 5.40 7.15 14.18
CA SER A 81 6.01 7.14 15.50
C SER A 81 5.61 5.91 16.29
N TYR A 82 6.54 5.40 17.08
CA TYR A 82 6.26 4.39 18.10
C TYR A 82 6.34 5.03 19.49
N PRO A 83 5.35 4.79 20.37
CA PRO A 83 5.40 5.28 21.75
C PRO A 83 6.61 4.67 22.47
N PHE A 84 7.11 5.39 23.47
CA PHE A 84 8.27 4.95 24.27
C PHE A 84 7.96 3.71 25.14
N THR A 85 6.68 3.49 25.45
CA THR A 85 6.26 2.28 26.17
C THR A 85 6.51 1.06 25.28
N ASN A 86 6.66 -0.13 25.88
CA ASN A 86 6.80 -1.41 25.14
C ASN A 86 5.58 -1.78 24.24
N SER A 87 4.76 -0.80 23.87
CA SER A 87 3.70 -0.95 22.88
C SER A 87 4.27 -0.87 21.46
N LEU A 88 3.73 -1.72 20.60
CA LEU A 88 3.97 -1.70 19.16
C LEU A 88 2.83 -0.98 18.41
N ASP A 89 1.90 -0.36 19.14
CA ASP A 89 0.89 0.54 18.58
C ASP A 89 1.61 1.73 17.95
N ALA A 90 1.29 2.05 16.71
CA ALA A 90 1.94 3.15 15.99
C ALA A 90 1.04 4.38 15.93
N GLY A 91 1.63 5.56 15.96
CA GLY A 91 1.00 6.79 15.47
C GLY A 91 1.43 7.03 14.01
N MET A 92 0.48 7.38 13.15
CA MET A 92 0.74 7.73 11.75
C MET A 92 0.09 9.08 11.44
N GLU A 93 0.93 10.12 11.37
CA GLU A 93 0.53 11.49 11.05
C GLU A 93 0.64 11.72 9.54
N ILE A 94 -0.49 12.00 8.89
CA ILE A 94 -0.55 12.17 7.43
C ILE A 94 -0.19 13.60 7.07
N LEU A 95 0.96 13.76 6.39
CA LEU A 95 1.54 15.05 6.04
C LEU A 95 1.01 15.57 4.71
N ARG A 96 1.04 14.71 3.68
CA ARG A 96 0.52 15.00 2.34
C ARG A 96 -0.22 13.78 1.81
N TRP A 97 -1.33 14.02 1.14
CA TRP A 97 -2.14 12.96 0.58
C TRP A 97 -2.86 13.46 -0.67
N GLU A 98 -2.34 13.08 -1.84
CA GLU A 98 -2.67 13.79 -3.07
C GLU A 98 -2.74 12.86 -4.27
N LYS A 99 -3.47 13.31 -5.29
CA LYS A 99 -3.59 12.65 -6.59
C LYS A 99 -3.04 13.56 -7.69
N ILE A 100 -2.08 13.07 -8.44
CA ILE A 100 -1.39 13.79 -9.51
C ILE A 100 -1.73 13.18 -10.88
N ASN A 101 -1.90 14.05 -11.87
CA ASN A 101 -1.88 13.67 -13.28
C ASN A 101 -0.54 14.09 -13.90
N LEU A 102 0.32 13.11 -14.16
CA LEU A 102 1.69 13.34 -14.61
C LEU A 102 1.78 13.86 -16.04
N THR A 103 0.77 13.63 -16.89
CA THR A 103 0.80 14.15 -18.27
C THR A 103 0.68 15.66 -18.32
N LYS A 104 0.01 16.27 -17.33
CA LYS A 104 -0.10 17.74 -17.23
C LYS A 104 1.19 18.35 -16.70
N ALA A 105 1.73 17.78 -15.62
CA ALA A 105 3.00 18.22 -15.03
C ALA A 105 4.15 18.21 -16.04
N THR A 106 4.19 17.19 -16.91
CA THR A 106 5.21 17.09 -17.96
C THR A 106 5.02 18.16 -19.05
N HIS A 107 3.77 18.51 -19.36
CA HIS A 107 3.48 19.53 -20.37
C HIS A 107 3.82 20.94 -19.86
N ASP A 108 3.50 21.25 -18.61
CA ASP A 108 3.85 22.53 -17.97
C ASP A 108 5.38 22.72 -17.91
N ASP A 109 6.13 21.67 -17.53
CA ASP A 109 7.61 21.68 -17.49
C ASP A 109 8.26 21.85 -18.89
N ILE A 110 7.66 21.30 -19.94
CA ILE A 110 8.16 21.41 -21.33
C ILE A 110 7.89 22.81 -21.90
N HIS A 111 6.72 23.38 -21.63
CA HIS A 111 6.36 24.73 -22.06
C HIS A 111 7.22 25.78 -21.37
N GLU A 112 7.42 25.69 -20.04
CA GLU A 112 8.30 26.62 -19.31
C GLU A 112 9.77 26.56 -19.78
N ARG A 113 10.29 25.38 -20.16
CA ARG A 113 11.66 25.27 -20.71
C ARG A 113 11.80 25.80 -22.14
N SER A 114 10.74 25.70 -22.94
CA SER A 114 10.74 26.15 -24.33
C SER A 114 10.71 27.68 -24.41
N GLU A 115 10.09 28.36 -23.44
CA GLU A 115 10.11 29.82 -23.33
C GLU A 115 11.51 30.39 -23.02
N VAL A 116 12.40 29.62 -22.38
CA VAL A 116 13.77 30.07 -22.05
C VAL A 116 14.74 29.92 -23.23
N THR A 117 14.38 29.21 -24.31
CA THR A 117 15.28 28.90 -25.43
C THR A 117 14.73 29.36 -26.79
N THR A 118 14.07 30.51 -26.85
CA THR A 118 13.74 31.16 -28.13
C THR A 118 14.82 32.17 -28.51
N THR A 119 15.90 31.68 -29.10
CA THR A 119 16.59 32.46 -30.14
C THR A 119 15.82 32.20 -31.43
N GLU A 120 15.29 33.28 -31.99
CA GLU A 120 14.51 33.28 -33.22
C GLU A 120 15.34 32.65 -34.35
N GLN A 121 14.97 31.45 -34.80
CA GLN A 121 14.97 31.09 -36.21
C GLN A 121 14.34 29.71 -36.46
N ASP A 122 13.54 29.70 -37.53
CA ASP A 122 13.04 28.58 -38.32
C ASP A 122 11.73 27.88 -37.91
N THR A 123 10.72 28.38 -38.62
CA THR A 123 9.37 27.92 -38.89
C THR A 123 9.23 26.46 -39.36
N ALA A 124 8.07 25.89 -39.03
CA ALA A 124 7.38 24.79 -39.73
C ALA A 124 7.72 23.33 -39.35
N SER A 125 7.49 22.96 -38.09
CA SER A 125 7.09 21.58 -37.71
C SER A 125 6.18 21.54 -36.46
N ALA A 126 5.39 22.59 -36.26
CA ALA A 126 4.41 22.65 -35.18
C ALA A 126 3.17 21.80 -35.55
N ASP A 127 3.23 20.49 -35.34
CA ASP A 127 2.04 19.61 -35.17
C ASP A 127 2.39 18.13 -34.85
N GLU A 128 3.52 17.83 -34.21
CA GLU A 128 3.64 16.57 -33.45
C GLU A 128 3.50 16.89 -31.97
N GLU A 129 2.25 16.80 -31.47
CA GLU A 129 1.96 16.78 -30.05
C GLU A 129 2.79 15.66 -29.41
N SER A 130 3.92 16.02 -28.79
CA SER A 130 4.91 15.08 -28.25
C SER A 130 4.22 14.03 -27.39
N ASP A 131 4.33 12.74 -27.77
CA ASP A 131 3.65 11.66 -27.08
C ASP A 131 4.06 11.67 -25.59
N PRO A 132 3.14 11.99 -24.65
CA PRO A 132 3.45 12.09 -23.23
C PRO A 132 3.76 10.71 -22.61
N TYR A 133 3.62 9.63 -23.37
CA TYR A 133 3.97 8.27 -22.98
C TYR A 133 5.24 7.76 -23.66
N SER A 134 5.95 8.60 -24.42
CA SER A 134 7.25 8.25 -24.97
C SER A 134 8.27 7.99 -23.85
N VAL A 135 9.28 7.18 -24.15
CA VAL A 135 10.34 6.84 -23.17
C VAL A 135 11.09 8.10 -22.72
N ASP A 136 11.34 9.05 -23.63
CA ASP A 136 11.96 10.34 -23.31
C ASP A 136 11.09 11.14 -22.33
N ALA A 137 9.80 11.34 -22.64
CA ALA A 137 8.88 12.07 -21.78
C ALA A 137 8.78 11.41 -20.39
N LEU A 138 8.49 10.10 -20.34
CA LEU A 138 8.34 9.37 -19.08
C LEU A 138 9.62 9.40 -18.21
N SER A 139 10.81 9.41 -18.82
CA SER A 139 12.07 9.50 -18.08
C SER A 139 12.22 10.85 -17.36
N LYS A 140 11.87 11.95 -18.04
CA LYS A 140 11.86 13.30 -17.48
C LYS A 140 10.78 13.43 -16.40
N THR A 141 9.57 12.90 -16.68
CA THR A 141 8.47 12.83 -15.71
C THR A 141 8.88 12.09 -14.45
N ALA A 142 9.51 10.92 -14.57
CA ALA A 142 9.95 10.11 -13.44
C ALA A 142 10.97 10.86 -12.57
N TYR A 143 11.99 11.45 -13.20
CA TYR A 143 13.00 12.24 -12.50
C TYR A 143 12.38 13.46 -11.81
N GLY A 144 11.55 14.23 -12.52
CA GLY A 144 10.87 15.42 -12.00
C GLY A 144 9.96 15.09 -10.82
N LEU A 145 9.10 14.08 -10.95
CA LEU A 145 8.24 13.60 -9.85
C LEU A 145 9.06 13.24 -8.62
N LEU A 146 10.13 12.45 -8.80
CA LEU A 146 10.95 12.00 -7.68
C LEU A 146 11.66 13.17 -7.00
N ARG A 147 12.36 14.00 -7.77
CA ARG A 147 13.16 15.10 -7.25
C ARG A 147 12.31 16.21 -6.63
N ASN A 148 11.24 16.62 -7.31
CA ASN A 148 10.51 17.83 -6.99
C ASN A 148 9.28 17.57 -6.10
N THR A 149 8.82 16.31 -6.01
CA THR A 149 7.60 15.99 -5.24
C THR A 149 7.83 14.93 -4.17
N ILE A 150 8.43 13.79 -4.53
CA ILE A 150 8.53 12.64 -3.62
C ILE A 150 9.65 12.83 -2.60
N LEU A 151 10.85 13.18 -3.06
CA LEU A 151 12.04 13.27 -2.21
C LEU A 151 12.12 14.58 -1.41
N THR A 152 11.28 15.57 -1.70
CA THR A 152 11.19 16.82 -0.92
C THR A 152 10.69 16.59 0.51
N GLY A 153 9.92 15.51 0.73
CA GLY A 153 9.47 15.09 2.05
C GLY A 153 10.55 14.37 2.89
N SER A 154 11.75 14.18 2.34
CA SER A 154 12.85 13.40 2.93
C SER A 154 12.37 12.05 3.50
N PRO A 155 11.75 11.19 2.68
CA PRO A 155 11.24 9.90 3.16
C PRO A 155 12.39 8.99 3.58
N ASP A 156 12.19 8.20 4.63
CA ASP A 156 13.10 7.11 5.00
C ASP A 156 12.72 5.81 4.26
N ILE A 157 11.42 5.65 4.00
CA ILE A 157 10.84 4.48 3.33
C ILE A 157 9.96 4.94 2.17
N ILE A 158 10.17 4.36 1.00
CA ILE A 158 9.35 4.56 -0.19
C ILE A 158 8.68 3.24 -0.58
N LEU A 159 7.35 3.24 -0.66
CA LEU A 159 6.56 2.12 -1.15
C LEU A 159 6.06 2.41 -2.56
N ILE A 160 6.28 1.49 -3.48
CA ILE A 160 5.77 1.58 -4.85
C ILE A 160 4.79 0.43 -5.07
N GLU A 161 3.52 0.74 -5.38
CA GLU A 161 2.55 -0.27 -5.83
C GLU A 161 3.08 -0.99 -7.06
N LYS A 162 3.12 -2.33 -7.01
CA LYS A 162 3.49 -3.15 -8.16
C LYS A 162 2.37 -3.18 -9.19
N GLN A 163 2.64 -2.71 -10.40
CA GLN A 163 1.68 -2.81 -11.49
C GLN A 163 1.49 -4.28 -11.91
N ARG A 164 0.23 -4.66 -12.11
CA ARG A 164 -0.15 -6.04 -12.47
C ARG A 164 -0.15 -6.21 -13.99
N TRP A 165 0.41 -7.33 -14.46
CA TRP A 165 0.28 -7.77 -15.84
C TRP A 165 -1.17 -8.07 -16.18
N ARG A 166 -1.72 -7.35 -17.16
CA ARG A 166 -3.10 -7.46 -17.61
C ARG A 166 -3.20 -7.19 -19.10
N SER A 167 -3.86 -8.08 -19.83
CA SER A 167 -4.34 -7.82 -21.19
C SER A 167 -5.83 -7.47 -21.20
N GLY A 168 -6.62 -8.02 -20.25
CA GLY A 168 -8.06 -7.75 -20.13
C GLY A 168 -8.86 -8.00 -21.42
N GLY A 169 -8.32 -8.77 -22.36
CA GLY A 169 -8.88 -8.97 -23.71
C GLY A 169 -8.82 -7.76 -24.64
N SER A 170 -8.14 -6.66 -24.27
CA SER A 170 -8.11 -5.42 -25.06
C SER A 170 -6.69 -4.84 -25.16
N SER A 171 -6.30 -4.44 -26.38
CA SER A 171 -5.01 -3.78 -26.64
C SER A 171 -4.84 -2.51 -25.80
N ALA A 172 -5.91 -1.76 -25.54
CA ALA A 172 -5.86 -0.57 -24.70
C ALA A 172 -5.43 -0.86 -23.26
N VAL A 173 -5.87 -1.99 -22.68
CA VAL A 173 -5.48 -2.40 -21.32
C VAL A 173 -4.02 -2.83 -21.29
N GLN A 174 -3.56 -3.54 -22.33
CA GLN A 174 -2.17 -3.93 -22.46
C GLN A 174 -1.23 -2.72 -22.65
N GLN A 175 -1.59 -1.78 -23.53
CA GLN A 175 -0.84 -0.53 -23.75
C GLN A 175 -0.74 0.27 -22.46
N TRP A 176 -1.84 0.44 -21.72
CA TRP A 176 -1.82 1.14 -20.44
C TRP A 176 -0.94 0.43 -19.41
N THR A 177 -1.01 -0.90 -19.34
CA THR A 177 -0.15 -1.70 -18.46
C THR A 177 1.32 -1.52 -18.79
N LEU A 178 1.68 -1.52 -20.07
CA LEU A 178 3.06 -1.30 -20.52
C LEU A 178 3.55 0.09 -20.12
N ARG A 179 2.76 1.14 -20.38
CA ARG A 179 3.13 2.53 -20.03
C ARG A 179 3.38 2.70 -18.53
N VAL A 180 2.48 2.17 -17.70
CA VAL A 180 2.65 2.24 -16.23
C VAL A 180 3.86 1.42 -15.77
N ASN A 181 4.08 0.22 -16.32
CA ASN A 181 5.27 -0.59 -16.02
C ASN A 181 6.57 0.12 -16.44
N THR A 182 6.58 0.81 -17.58
CA THR A 182 7.73 1.61 -18.02
C THR A 182 8.04 2.71 -17.03
N LEU A 183 7.01 3.46 -16.59
CA LEU A 183 7.18 4.48 -15.54
C LEU A 183 7.65 3.85 -14.21
N GLU A 184 7.05 2.75 -13.77
CA GLU A 184 7.47 2.01 -12.56
C GLU A 184 8.97 1.68 -12.62
N GLY A 185 9.43 1.08 -13.73
CA GLY A 185 10.84 0.75 -13.94
C GLY A 185 11.76 1.97 -13.90
N MET A 186 11.34 3.10 -14.49
CA MET A 186 12.08 4.36 -14.41
C MET A 186 12.17 4.90 -12.99
N LEU A 187 11.08 4.83 -12.21
CA LEU A 187 11.11 5.26 -10.80
C LEU A 187 12.11 4.42 -9.99
N TRP A 188 12.10 3.10 -10.16
CA TRP A 188 13.07 2.21 -9.51
C TRP A 188 14.51 2.54 -9.89
N ALA A 189 14.79 2.73 -11.19
CA ALA A 189 16.12 3.04 -11.67
C ALA A 189 16.63 4.39 -11.15
N VAL A 190 15.78 5.43 -11.19
CA VAL A 190 16.15 6.78 -10.73
C VAL A 190 16.35 6.80 -9.22
N LEU A 191 15.46 6.18 -8.43
CA LEU A 191 15.62 6.07 -6.97
C LEU A 191 16.91 5.32 -6.62
N GLN A 192 17.18 4.18 -7.25
CA GLN A 192 18.41 3.42 -7.00
C GLN A 192 19.66 4.26 -7.33
N THR A 193 19.63 4.98 -8.46
CA THR A 193 20.74 5.85 -8.88
C THR A 193 20.96 6.97 -7.88
N MET A 194 19.90 7.73 -7.54
CA MET A 194 19.99 8.82 -6.56
C MET A 194 20.47 8.34 -5.19
N ASN A 195 20.02 7.17 -4.73
CA ASN A 195 20.44 6.61 -3.45
C ASN A 195 21.90 6.15 -3.48
N ALA A 196 22.34 5.51 -4.57
CA ALA A 196 23.74 5.08 -4.74
C ALA A 196 24.69 6.29 -4.80
N GLU A 197 24.33 7.34 -5.55
CA GLU A 197 25.13 8.57 -5.62
C GLU A 197 25.24 9.27 -4.26
N ARG A 198 24.20 9.23 -3.41
CA ARG A 198 24.25 9.75 -2.03
C ARG A 198 25.19 8.94 -1.13
N LEU A 199 25.25 7.63 -1.33
CA LEU A 199 26.15 6.75 -0.57
C LEU A 199 27.61 6.89 -1.02
N ASN A 200 27.84 7.16 -2.31
CA ASN A 200 29.18 7.22 -2.91
C ASN A 200 29.80 8.63 -2.90
N GLY A 201 28.99 9.67 -3.09
CA GLY A 201 29.42 11.06 -3.12
C GLY A 201 29.06 11.76 -1.81
N GLY A 202 30.07 12.03 -0.96
CA GLY A 202 29.85 12.69 0.33
C GLY A 202 29.12 14.03 0.15
N ALA A 203 27.83 14.07 0.54
CA ALA A 203 26.93 15.21 0.75
C ALA A 203 26.80 16.33 -0.31
N GLU A 204 27.75 16.54 -1.23
CA GLU A 204 27.84 17.74 -2.07
C GLU A 204 27.32 17.54 -3.51
N ALA A 205 27.15 16.31 -3.99
CA ALA A 205 26.86 16.07 -5.42
C ALA A 205 25.37 16.08 -5.82
N LEU A 206 24.40 15.93 -4.89
CA LEU A 206 22.98 15.78 -5.25
C LEU A 206 21.96 16.35 -4.22
N GLY A 207 22.40 17.28 -3.38
CA GLY A 207 21.55 17.94 -2.37
C GLY A 207 21.37 17.13 -1.09
N THR A 208 20.95 17.83 -0.04
CA THR A 208 20.89 17.40 1.38
C THR A 208 19.82 16.34 1.71
N GLY A 209 19.52 15.42 0.80
CA GLY A 209 18.48 14.41 1.01
C GLY A 209 19.00 13.17 1.75
N ASN A 210 18.24 12.68 2.74
CA ASN A 210 18.55 11.44 3.48
C ASN A 210 18.60 10.21 2.57
N VAL A 211 19.37 9.19 2.98
CA VAL A 211 19.31 7.83 2.40
C VAL A 211 17.95 7.22 2.71
N TYR A 212 17.42 6.40 1.79
CA TYR A 212 16.11 5.76 1.94
C TYR A 212 16.10 4.31 1.47
N GLU A 213 15.11 3.55 1.94
CA GLU A 213 14.81 2.20 1.47
C GLU A 213 13.56 2.18 0.57
N VAL A 214 13.58 1.38 -0.50
CA VAL A 214 12.47 1.27 -1.44
C VAL A 214 11.91 -0.15 -1.44
N PHE A 215 10.59 -0.27 -1.28
CA PHE A 215 9.88 -1.55 -1.25
C PHE A 215 8.76 -1.60 -2.29
N SER A 216 8.62 -2.77 -2.92
CA SER A 216 7.44 -3.07 -3.73
C SER A 216 6.26 -3.45 -2.83
N ALA A 217 5.10 -2.84 -3.05
CA ALA A 217 3.85 -3.21 -2.42
C ALA A 217 2.96 -4.02 -3.38
N ASP A 218 2.44 -5.15 -2.92
CA ASP A 218 1.55 -5.98 -3.74
C ASP A 218 0.08 -5.67 -3.38
N PRO A 219 -0.74 -5.18 -4.34
CA PRO A 219 -2.12 -4.79 -4.06
C PRO A 219 -2.99 -5.92 -3.52
N LYS A 220 -2.72 -7.17 -3.94
CA LYS A 220 -3.47 -8.34 -3.45
C LYS A 220 -3.10 -8.61 -2.00
N ARG A 221 -1.83 -8.45 -1.60
CA ARG A 221 -1.42 -8.62 -0.20
C ARG A 221 -2.04 -7.56 0.71
N VAL A 222 -2.02 -6.29 0.29
CA VAL A 222 -2.67 -5.19 1.03
C VAL A 222 -4.18 -5.45 1.19
N GLY A 223 -4.86 -5.78 0.08
CA GLY A 223 -6.29 -6.09 0.10
C GLY A 223 -6.63 -7.30 0.97
N GLN A 224 -5.90 -8.41 0.82
CA GLN A 224 -6.09 -9.61 1.63
C GLN A 224 -5.87 -9.32 3.12
N TYR A 225 -4.83 -8.55 3.46
CA TYR A 225 -4.51 -8.21 4.84
C TYR A 225 -5.64 -7.45 5.54
N TRP A 226 -6.17 -6.41 4.90
CA TRP A 226 -7.19 -5.56 5.52
C TRP A 226 -8.60 -6.14 5.43
N LEU A 227 -9.01 -6.62 4.26
CA LEU A 227 -10.40 -7.04 4.04
C LEU A 227 -10.73 -8.37 4.73
N THR A 228 -9.81 -9.32 4.77
CA THR A 228 -10.04 -10.59 5.51
C THR A 228 -10.24 -10.35 7.00
N ARG A 229 -9.63 -9.32 7.59
CA ARG A 229 -9.84 -8.96 9.00
C ARG A 229 -11.15 -8.23 9.22
N ALA A 230 -11.48 -7.27 8.35
CA ALA A 230 -12.75 -6.57 8.42
C ALA A 230 -13.95 -7.52 8.35
N THR A 231 -13.88 -8.56 7.50
CA THR A 231 -14.95 -9.56 7.40
C THR A 231 -15.02 -10.49 8.61
N ARG A 232 -13.88 -10.85 9.23
CA ARG A 232 -13.84 -11.73 10.42
C ARG A 232 -14.40 -11.07 11.68
N ASN A 233 -14.36 -9.75 11.75
CA ASN A 233 -14.87 -8.99 12.90
C ASN A 233 -16.33 -8.52 12.72
N SER A 234 -16.94 -8.80 11.55
CA SER A 234 -18.37 -8.55 11.32
C SER A 234 -19.16 -9.83 11.56
N PRO A 235 -20.09 -9.88 12.54
CA PRO A 235 -20.82 -11.09 12.90
C PRO A 235 -21.90 -11.53 11.89
N GLU A 236 -22.02 -10.87 10.73
CA GLU A 236 -23.04 -11.16 9.72
C GLU A 236 -22.42 -11.50 8.36
N MET A 237 -21.86 -12.71 8.21
CA MET A 237 -21.81 -13.47 6.93
C MET A 237 -21.04 -14.81 7.07
N ASP A 238 -21.16 -15.50 8.20
CA ASP A 238 -20.70 -16.90 8.29
C ASP A 238 -21.84 -17.84 7.91
N GLU A 239 -21.96 -18.11 6.61
CA GLU A 239 -22.26 -19.43 6.05
C GLU A 239 -22.27 -19.34 4.51
N LYS A 240 -21.50 -20.21 3.83
CA LYS A 240 -21.48 -20.50 2.37
C LYS A 240 -20.41 -19.86 1.46
N THR A 241 -19.16 -19.63 1.90
CA THR A 241 -18.07 -19.38 0.91
C THR A 241 -16.86 -20.31 0.97
N ASP A 242 -16.82 -21.33 1.83
CA ASP A 242 -15.65 -22.22 1.95
C ASP A 242 -15.67 -23.47 1.03
N ARG A 243 -16.35 -23.41 -0.12
CA ARG A 243 -16.31 -24.50 -1.12
C ARG A 243 -16.34 -23.98 -2.55
N SER A 244 -15.29 -23.29 -3.00
CA SER A 244 -15.00 -23.07 -4.43
C SER A 244 -13.61 -22.43 -4.56
N ARG A 245 -12.55 -23.18 -4.23
CA ARG A 245 -11.17 -22.75 -4.51
C ARG A 245 -10.38 -23.68 -5.42
N ASP A 246 -11.04 -24.68 -6.01
CA ASP A 246 -10.45 -25.54 -7.03
C ASP A 246 -11.40 -25.71 -8.23
N GLY A 247 -10.84 -25.56 -9.44
CA GLY A 247 -11.33 -26.22 -10.64
C GLY A 247 -12.19 -25.43 -11.62
N LEU A 248 -11.60 -25.21 -12.80
CA LEU A 248 -12.17 -25.50 -14.14
C LEU A 248 -12.56 -24.34 -15.06
N GLU A 249 -11.85 -24.37 -16.19
CA GLU A 249 -12.16 -23.81 -17.50
C GLU A 249 -13.42 -24.42 -18.12
N ALA A 250 -13.88 -23.75 -19.19
CA ALA A 250 -14.75 -24.18 -20.28
C ALA A 250 -16.27 -24.28 -20.02
N GLY A 251 -17.04 -23.71 -20.94
CA GLY A 251 -18.46 -24.04 -21.14
C GLY A 251 -19.37 -22.85 -21.44
N SER A 252 -19.55 -22.60 -22.74
CA SER A 252 -20.60 -21.78 -23.37
C SER A 252 -22.04 -22.24 -23.04
N GLY A 253 -23.00 -21.31 -23.07
CA GLY A 253 -24.43 -21.64 -23.16
C GLY A 253 -25.37 -20.49 -22.79
N GLU A 254 -26.04 -19.95 -23.81
CA GLU A 254 -27.27 -19.15 -23.85
C GLU A 254 -28.39 -19.72 -22.96
N GLU A 255 -29.53 -19.11 -22.63
CA GLU A 255 -30.25 -17.85 -22.79
C GLU A 255 -31.40 -17.98 -21.76
N GLY A 256 -31.91 -16.91 -21.15
CA GLY A 256 -33.18 -17.02 -20.42
C GLY A 256 -33.46 -16.03 -19.30
N ASP A 257 -34.30 -15.06 -19.66
CA ASP A 257 -35.32 -14.40 -18.84
C ASP A 257 -34.97 -13.11 -18.06
N LYS A 258 -35.80 -12.11 -18.36
CA LYS A 258 -35.73 -10.72 -17.90
C LYS A 258 -36.53 -10.58 -16.61
N SER A 259 -35.83 -10.54 -15.48
CA SER A 259 -36.35 -9.90 -14.27
C SER A 259 -35.38 -8.81 -13.79
N VAL A 260 -35.94 -7.64 -13.44
CA VAL A 260 -35.21 -6.46 -12.96
C VAL A 260 -34.72 -6.72 -11.54
N ALA A 261 -33.72 -7.59 -11.40
CA ALA A 261 -32.92 -7.72 -10.19
C ALA A 261 -31.79 -6.69 -10.26
N LYS A 262 -31.62 -5.86 -9.22
CA LYS A 262 -30.45 -5.00 -9.05
C LYS A 262 -29.19 -5.87 -9.23
N LYS A 263 -28.49 -5.75 -10.36
CA LYS A 263 -27.28 -6.53 -10.65
C LYS A 263 -26.30 -6.34 -9.49
N LYS A 264 -25.99 -7.44 -8.79
CA LYS A 264 -24.97 -7.45 -7.73
C LYS A 264 -23.67 -6.86 -8.29
N PRO A 265 -22.95 -6.01 -7.54
CA PRO A 265 -21.69 -5.45 -8.02
C PRO A 265 -20.72 -6.57 -8.36
N SER A 266 -19.91 -6.38 -9.42
CA SER A 266 -18.83 -7.32 -9.72
C SER A 266 -17.87 -7.41 -8.53
N ARG A 267 -17.25 -8.58 -8.33
CA ARG A 267 -16.34 -8.84 -7.19
C ARG A 267 -15.29 -7.74 -7.02
N THR A 268 -14.68 -7.30 -8.12
CA THR A 268 -13.69 -6.21 -8.12
C THR A 268 -14.28 -4.89 -7.65
N LYS A 269 -15.52 -4.55 -8.04
CA LYS A 269 -16.19 -3.33 -7.60
C LYS A 269 -16.52 -3.38 -6.10
N ALA A 270 -16.97 -4.54 -5.62
CA ALA A 270 -17.26 -4.76 -4.20
C ALA A 270 -15.99 -4.61 -3.35
N GLU A 271 -14.86 -5.15 -3.81
CA GLU A 271 -13.56 -5.01 -3.12
C GLU A 271 -13.13 -3.54 -2.98
N LYS A 272 -13.23 -2.76 -4.06
CA LYS A 272 -12.93 -1.31 -4.04
C LYS A 272 -13.83 -0.55 -3.08
N GLN A 273 -15.14 -0.85 -3.10
CA GLN A 273 -16.10 -0.24 -2.19
C GLN A 273 -15.80 -0.59 -0.73
N ALA A 274 -15.43 -1.84 -0.45
CA ALA A 274 -15.09 -2.30 0.89
C ALA A 274 -13.82 -1.60 1.43
N LYS A 275 -12.80 -1.39 0.59
CA LYS A 275 -11.60 -0.63 0.97
C LYS A 275 -11.91 0.82 1.32
N ILE A 276 -12.69 1.51 0.49
CA ILE A 276 -13.10 2.90 0.75
C ILE A 276 -13.93 2.98 2.03
N ALA A 277 -14.88 2.06 2.21
CA ALA A 277 -15.70 2.01 3.42
C ALA A 277 -14.86 1.74 4.68
N LEU A 278 -13.87 0.85 4.58
CA LEU A 278 -12.94 0.56 5.66
C LEU A 278 -12.12 1.78 6.06
N LEU A 279 -11.49 2.46 5.09
CA LEU A 279 -10.70 3.65 5.39
C LEU A 279 -11.55 4.77 5.99
N ARG A 280 -12.76 4.97 5.46
CA ARG A 280 -13.73 5.92 6.04
C ARG A 280 -14.02 5.60 7.50
N SER A 281 -14.30 4.33 7.83
CA SER A 281 -14.64 3.95 9.20
C SER A 281 -13.50 4.25 10.18
N TRP A 282 -12.24 4.07 9.77
CA TRP A 282 -11.07 4.44 10.56
C TRP A 282 -10.92 5.95 10.74
N LEU A 283 -11.15 6.73 9.68
CA LEU A 283 -10.96 8.19 9.71
C LEU A 283 -12.13 8.91 10.40
N THR A 284 -13.29 8.29 10.52
CA THR A 284 -14.45 8.83 11.24
C THR A 284 -14.56 8.37 12.69
N SER A 285 -13.74 7.40 13.12
CA SER A 285 -13.72 6.97 14.52
C SER A 285 -13.04 8.03 15.40
N THR A 286 -13.38 8.05 16.69
CA THR A 286 -12.76 8.95 17.67
C THR A 286 -12.15 8.11 18.80
N PRO A 287 -10.82 7.99 18.90
CA PRO A 287 -9.81 8.50 17.97
C PRO A 287 -9.79 7.76 16.62
N ALA A 288 -9.28 8.40 15.57
CA ALA A 288 -9.14 7.81 14.25
C ALA A 288 -8.09 6.68 14.32
N SER A 289 -8.47 5.44 14.00
CA SER A 289 -7.55 4.30 14.17
C SER A 289 -7.98 3.04 13.42
N THR A 290 -7.06 2.07 13.34
CA THR A 290 -7.35 0.71 12.85
C THR A 290 -8.03 -0.20 13.90
N ALA A 291 -8.41 0.32 15.07
CA ALA A 291 -8.91 -0.47 16.19
C ALA A 291 -10.11 -1.37 15.83
N SER A 292 -10.93 -0.97 14.85
CA SER A 292 -12.08 -1.77 14.39
C SER A 292 -11.70 -3.10 13.72
N VAL A 293 -10.46 -3.23 13.22
CA VAL A 293 -9.97 -4.45 12.53
C VAL A 293 -8.82 -5.14 13.25
N THR A 294 -8.30 -4.55 14.32
CA THR A 294 -7.27 -5.14 15.18
C THR A 294 -7.91 -5.70 16.44
N ARG A 295 -7.47 -6.89 16.88
CA ARG A 295 -7.85 -7.46 18.19
C ARG A 295 -6.89 -6.96 19.25
N ASP A 296 -7.21 -7.12 20.54
CA ASP A 296 -6.34 -6.71 21.67
C ASP A 296 -4.90 -7.27 21.59
N SER A 297 -4.70 -8.38 20.88
CA SER A 297 -3.39 -8.99 20.68
C SER A 297 -2.60 -8.46 19.48
N ILE A 298 -3.19 -7.62 18.61
CA ILE A 298 -2.57 -7.09 17.39
C ILE A 298 -2.37 -5.59 17.56
N PRO A 299 -1.15 -5.06 17.31
CA PRO A 299 -0.90 -3.64 17.42
C PRO A 299 -1.79 -2.81 16.48
N SER A 300 -2.32 -1.72 17.02
CA SER A 300 -3.18 -0.77 16.32
C SER A 300 -2.39 0.41 15.77
N ILE A 301 -2.99 1.15 14.83
CA ILE A 301 -2.44 2.40 14.31
C ILE A 301 -3.42 3.51 14.60
N MET A 302 -2.97 4.57 15.27
CA MET A 302 -3.70 5.82 15.44
C MET A 302 -3.33 6.79 14.32
N PHE A 303 -4.32 7.52 13.82
CA PHE A 303 -4.14 8.47 12.72
C PHE A 303 -4.36 9.91 13.19
N SER A 304 -3.47 10.81 12.76
CA SER A 304 -3.70 12.25 12.77
C SER A 304 -3.56 12.79 11.35
N ILE A 305 -4.36 13.78 10.99
CA ILE A 305 -4.34 14.39 9.65
C ILE A 305 -3.87 15.84 9.81
N THR A 306 -2.79 16.19 9.14
CA THR A 306 -2.31 17.57 9.10
C THR A 306 -3.08 18.39 8.07
N PRO A 307 -3.00 19.74 8.10
CA PRO A 307 -3.66 20.58 7.12
C PRO A 307 -3.32 20.24 5.66
N GLY A 308 -2.11 19.72 5.39
CA GLY A 308 -1.67 19.33 4.04
C GLY A 308 -2.42 18.13 3.45
N ALA A 309 -3.07 17.31 4.27
CA ALA A 309 -3.85 16.15 3.84
C ALA A 309 -5.36 16.30 4.10
N GLU A 310 -5.79 17.41 4.73
CA GLU A 310 -7.16 17.61 5.18
C GLU A 310 -8.15 17.69 4.01
N ALA A 311 -7.81 18.40 2.93
CA ALA A 311 -8.70 18.50 1.76
C ALA A 311 -9.02 17.12 1.15
N THR A 312 -8.04 16.20 1.14
CA THR A 312 -8.24 14.83 0.65
C THR A 312 -9.04 14.00 1.63
N ARG A 313 -8.82 14.16 2.95
CA ARG A 313 -9.65 13.56 3.99
C ARG A 313 -11.10 13.99 3.87
N GLU A 314 -11.36 15.28 3.70
CA GLU A 314 -12.70 15.83 3.49
C GLU A 314 -13.33 15.29 2.19
N ALA A 315 -12.58 15.22 1.09
CA ALA A 315 -13.09 14.64 -0.14
C ALA A 315 -13.45 13.14 0.00
N LEU A 316 -12.70 12.40 0.83
CA LEU A 316 -12.96 10.99 1.09
C LEU A 316 -14.15 10.79 2.04
N CYS A 317 -14.19 11.51 3.17
CA CYS A 317 -15.16 11.34 4.25
C CYS A 317 -16.42 12.21 4.12
N GLY A 318 -16.36 13.27 3.32
CA GLY A 318 -17.43 14.22 3.12
C GLY A 318 -18.68 13.58 2.49
N PRO A 319 -19.84 14.26 2.59
CA PRO A 319 -21.05 13.82 1.92
C PRO A 319 -20.76 13.60 0.44
N LEU A 320 -21.18 12.45 -0.10
CA LEU A 320 -21.13 12.19 -1.53
C LEU A 320 -22.02 13.24 -2.22
N GLU A 321 -21.44 14.40 -2.57
CA GLU A 321 -22.12 15.45 -3.31
C GLU A 321 -22.61 14.83 -4.62
N SER A 322 -23.89 14.48 -4.64
CA SER A 322 -24.61 14.22 -5.86
C SER A 322 -24.72 15.57 -6.57
N ARG A 323 -23.73 15.93 -7.40
CA ARG A 323 -23.96 16.93 -8.44
C ARG A 323 -24.99 16.34 -9.41
N LYS A 324 -26.27 16.45 -9.06
CA LYS A 324 -27.39 16.27 -9.99
C LYS A 324 -27.75 17.65 -10.56
N PRO A 325 -28.00 17.76 -11.87
CA PRO A 325 -28.68 18.92 -12.41
C PRO A 325 -30.09 18.99 -11.81
N LYS A 326 -30.56 20.21 -11.53
CA LYS A 326 -31.87 20.51 -10.92
C LYS A 326 -33.01 19.70 -11.57
N LYS A 327 -33.57 18.73 -10.83
CA LYS A 327 -35.02 18.44 -10.74
C LYS A 327 -35.27 17.37 -9.67
N ALA A 328 -36.23 17.68 -8.79
CA ALA A 328 -36.50 16.99 -7.54
C ALA A 328 -36.87 15.50 -7.68
N LYS A 329 -36.30 14.64 -6.82
CA LYS A 329 -37.04 13.57 -6.11
C LYS A 329 -36.18 12.86 -5.05
N ARG A 330 -36.76 12.81 -3.85
CA ARG A 330 -36.61 11.89 -2.71
C ARG A 330 -35.21 11.40 -2.32
N VAL A 331 -34.85 11.80 -1.10
CA VAL A 331 -33.76 11.31 -0.26
C VAL A 331 -33.96 9.83 0.04
N SER A 332 -32.96 9.03 -0.29
CA SER A 332 -32.68 7.72 0.30
C SER A 332 -31.21 7.75 0.72
N THR A 333 -30.99 7.73 2.03
CA THR A 333 -29.69 7.66 2.68
C THR A 333 -29.10 6.27 2.51
N ASP A 334 -28.66 5.94 1.29
CA ASP A 334 -27.60 4.96 1.04
C ASP A 334 -27.19 5.03 -0.44
N THR A 335 -26.55 6.13 -0.85
CA THR A 335 -26.17 6.29 -2.26
C THR A 335 -24.78 5.70 -2.47
N LEU A 336 -24.73 4.46 -2.99
CA LEU A 336 -23.49 3.83 -3.45
C LEU A 336 -22.72 4.81 -4.38
N PRO A 337 -21.39 4.98 -4.22
CA PRO A 337 -20.66 5.93 -5.03
C PRO A 337 -20.73 5.57 -6.52
N THR A 338 -20.83 6.59 -7.38
CA THR A 338 -20.80 6.39 -8.83
C THR A 338 -19.46 5.81 -9.27
N GLN A 339 -19.40 5.12 -10.41
CA GLN A 339 -18.15 4.51 -10.90
C GLN A 339 -17.01 5.53 -11.08
N GLY A 340 -17.33 6.76 -11.49
CA GLY A 340 -16.34 7.84 -11.60
C GLY A 340 -15.83 8.34 -10.24
N GLN A 341 -16.68 8.43 -9.23
CA GLN A 341 -16.28 8.78 -7.86
C GLN A 341 -15.46 7.65 -7.22
N LEU A 342 -15.85 6.38 -7.42
CA LEU A 342 -15.07 5.23 -6.98
C LEU A 342 -13.66 5.30 -7.56
N LYS A 343 -13.51 5.50 -8.88
CA LYS A 343 -12.19 5.62 -9.51
C LYS A 343 -11.38 6.83 -9.01
N LYS A 344 -12.04 7.91 -8.58
CA LYS A 344 -11.34 9.07 -8.01
C LYS A 344 -10.75 8.76 -6.62
N LEU A 345 -11.52 8.07 -5.79
CA LEU A 345 -11.19 7.77 -4.40
C LEU A 345 -10.36 6.50 -4.23
N ASP A 346 -10.44 5.56 -5.19
CA ASP A 346 -9.75 4.27 -5.14
C ASP A 346 -8.23 4.45 -5.02
N ASP A 347 -7.61 5.24 -5.90
CA ASP A 347 -6.15 5.40 -5.90
C ASP A 347 -5.64 6.07 -4.61
N ILE A 348 -6.40 7.06 -4.12
CA ILE A 348 -6.16 7.77 -2.85
C ILE A 348 -6.34 6.84 -1.64
N THR A 349 -7.30 5.93 -1.71
CA THR A 349 -7.52 4.91 -0.67
C THR A 349 -6.41 3.88 -0.67
N ASP A 350 -5.99 3.42 -1.85
CA ASP A 350 -4.99 2.37 -2.00
C ASP A 350 -3.61 2.83 -1.52
N CYS A 351 -3.16 4.05 -1.84
CA CYS A 351 -1.88 4.57 -1.34
C CYS A 351 -1.87 4.72 0.20
N PHE A 352 -2.99 5.10 0.82
CA PHE A 352 -3.12 5.16 2.28
C PHE A 352 -3.10 3.77 2.91
N LEU A 353 -3.95 2.86 2.42
CA LEU A 353 -4.05 1.49 2.96
C LEU A 353 -2.73 0.73 2.80
N GLN A 354 -1.97 1.02 1.76
CA GLN A 354 -0.63 0.50 1.54
C GLN A 354 0.35 0.99 2.61
N ALA A 355 0.38 2.29 2.92
CA ALA A 355 1.22 2.84 3.99
C ALA A 355 0.87 2.21 5.35
N ALA A 356 -0.41 2.20 5.70
CA ALA A 356 -0.90 1.60 6.94
C ALA A 356 -0.59 0.09 7.00
N ALA A 357 -0.72 -0.64 5.88
CA ALA A 357 -0.42 -2.07 5.84
C ALA A 357 1.06 -2.32 6.16
N TRP A 358 1.97 -1.52 5.60
CA TRP A 358 3.39 -1.66 5.84
C TRP A 358 3.74 -1.44 7.31
N VAL A 359 3.21 -0.38 7.92
CA VAL A 359 3.41 -0.09 9.36
C VAL A 359 2.88 -1.24 10.22
N SER A 360 1.67 -1.72 9.92
CA SER A 360 1.05 -2.83 10.64
C SER A 360 1.82 -4.14 10.47
N TRP A 361 2.33 -4.43 9.27
CA TRP A 361 3.17 -5.60 9.00
C TRP A 361 4.47 -5.57 9.81
N GLU A 362 5.06 -4.40 9.99
CA GLU A 362 6.29 -4.26 10.75
C GLU A 362 6.05 -4.35 12.25
N SER A 363 4.99 -3.73 12.78
CA SER A 363 4.56 -3.93 14.17
C SER A 363 4.29 -5.42 14.46
N ASN A 364 3.59 -6.12 13.56
CA ASN A 364 3.35 -7.56 13.70
C ASN A 364 4.65 -8.36 13.65
N ARG A 365 5.56 -8.03 12.73
CA ARG A 365 6.85 -8.71 12.60
C ARG A 365 7.66 -8.58 13.89
N LEU A 366 7.74 -7.38 14.46
CA LEU A 366 8.42 -7.13 15.74
C LEU A 366 7.77 -7.91 16.88
N GLN A 367 6.43 -7.95 16.94
CA GLN A 367 5.70 -8.71 17.95
C GLN A 367 6.01 -10.22 17.87
N LEU A 368 6.00 -10.78 16.66
CA LEU A 368 6.33 -12.19 16.44
C LEU A 368 7.81 -12.47 16.71
N GLN A 369 8.71 -11.54 16.37
CA GLN A 369 10.13 -11.64 16.67
C GLN A 369 10.38 -11.66 18.19
N GLU A 370 9.58 -10.96 18.98
CA GLU A 370 9.67 -10.99 20.45
C GLU A 370 9.29 -12.36 21.03
N VAL A 371 8.27 -13.03 20.46
CA VAL A 371 7.95 -14.43 20.80
C VAL A 371 9.14 -15.34 20.52
N TRP A 372 9.81 -15.15 19.37
CA TRP A 372 10.99 -15.92 19.01
C TRP A 372 12.14 -15.71 20.00
N LYS A 373 12.45 -14.43 20.33
CA LYS A 373 13.55 -14.06 21.24
C LYS A 373 13.34 -14.62 22.65
N ARG A 374 12.13 -14.52 23.20
CA ARG A 374 11.82 -15.04 24.54
C ARG A 374 12.07 -16.54 24.67
N LYS A 375 11.86 -17.30 23.59
CA LYS A 375 12.09 -18.75 23.54
C LYS A 375 13.53 -19.14 23.25
N LYS A 376 14.31 -18.23 22.66
CA LYS A 376 15.74 -18.43 22.43
C LYS A 376 16.53 -18.51 23.74
N GLY A 377 16.14 -17.75 24.77
CA GLY A 377 16.96 -17.60 25.99
C GLY A 377 18.36 -17.03 25.69
N ASP A 378 19.32 -17.26 26.59
CA ASP A 378 20.74 -16.87 26.39
C ASP A 378 21.52 -17.84 25.49
N ASP A 379 20.90 -18.93 25.04
CA ASP A 379 21.57 -19.96 24.24
C ASP A 379 21.53 -19.61 22.75
N GLU A 380 22.58 -18.94 22.28
CA GLU A 380 22.72 -18.48 20.90
C GLU A 380 22.65 -19.59 19.84
N THR A 381 22.79 -20.85 20.23
CA THR A 381 22.83 -22.01 19.32
C THR A 381 21.44 -22.47 18.85
N ARG A 382 20.35 -22.09 19.53
CA ARG A 382 18.97 -22.41 19.12
C ARG A 382 18.44 -21.43 18.07
N LEU A 383 18.95 -21.54 16.85
CA LEU A 383 18.54 -20.72 15.70
C LEU A 383 17.25 -21.21 15.01
N GLU A 384 16.72 -22.38 15.39
CA GLU A 384 15.60 -22.99 14.67
C GLU A 384 14.23 -22.55 15.20
N LEU A 385 13.38 -22.06 14.28
CA LEU A 385 11.96 -21.85 14.52
C LEU A 385 11.25 -23.21 14.62
N THR A 386 11.14 -23.74 15.84
CA THR A 386 10.43 -25.00 16.11
C THR A 386 8.92 -24.84 15.92
N ASP A 387 8.22 -25.95 15.70
CA ASP A 387 6.75 -25.97 15.59
C ASP A 387 6.06 -25.38 16.84
N GLU A 388 6.66 -25.56 18.02
CA GLU A 388 6.16 -24.96 19.27
C GLU A 388 6.21 -23.42 19.25
N VAL A 389 7.33 -22.84 18.82
CA VAL A 389 7.48 -21.37 18.69
C VAL A 389 6.51 -20.84 17.64
N LEU A 390 6.39 -21.52 16.50
CA LEU A 390 5.48 -21.14 15.42
C LEU A 390 4.02 -21.19 15.87
N LEU A 391 3.62 -22.18 16.66
CA LEU A 391 2.27 -22.27 17.20
C LEU A 391 1.97 -21.16 18.22
N GLU A 392 2.94 -20.78 19.04
CA GLU A 392 2.80 -19.62 19.95
C GLU A 392 2.65 -18.31 19.17
N MET A 393 3.42 -18.14 18.08
CA MET A 393 3.26 -17.00 17.17
C MET A 393 1.85 -16.94 16.56
N VAL A 394 1.29 -18.10 16.19
CA VAL A 394 -0.07 -18.22 15.64
C VAL A 394 -1.12 -17.85 16.69
N GLN A 395 -0.95 -18.30 17.93
CA GLN A 395 -1.81 -17.87 19.05
C GLN A 395 -1.71 -16.35 19.28
N LYS A 396 -0.51 -15.77 19.16
CA LYS A 396 -0.29 -14.33 19.38
C LYS A 396 -1.09 -13.47 18.39
N ILE A 397 -1.20 -13.90 17.13
CA ILE A 397 -2.02 -13.20 16.11
C ILE A 397 -3.52 -13.52 16.21
N GLY A 398 -3.94 -14.30 17.22
CA GLY A 398 -5.35 -14.62 17.48
C GLY A 398 -5.94 -15.64 16.52
N GLU A 399 -5.13 -16.50 15.90
CA GLU A 399 -5.61 -17.64 15.12
C GLU A 399 -5.41 -18.94 15.94
N SER A 400 -6.47 -19.73 16.14
CA SER A 400 -6.45 -20.98 16.95
C SER A 400 -6.92 -22.20 16.18
#